data_AF-A0A1H3P133-F1
#
_entry.id   AF-A0A1H3P133-F1
#
_cell.length_a   1.000
_cell.length_b   1.000
_cell.length_c   1.000
_cell.angle_alpha   90.00
_cell.angle_beta   90.00
_cell.angle_gamma   90.00
#
_symmetry.space_group_name_H-M   'P 1'
#
loop_
_entity.id
_entity.type
_entity.pdbx_description
1 polymer ?
#
loop_
_entity_poly.entity_id
_entity_poly.type
_entity_poly.pdbx_seq_one_letter_code
_entity_poly.pdbx_strand_id
1 'polypeptide(L)'
;MPTISGDLHNADYGDNVVRDMTAGDYQYTLSASDGGKLAFKVECKNDRDNWETIEEKQKIRNAEVNGHFTVLDQTGGSSDVRFNFNREFLGNGVDYVLEYEED
;
A
#
# COMPACT_ATOMS: atom_id res chain seq x y z
N MET A 1 12.57 -0.58 9.24
CA MET A 1 11.17 -0.66 8.78
C MET A 1 10.60 0.74 8.63
N PRO A 2 10.54 1.29 7.40
CA PRO A 2 9.73 2.47 7.12
C PRO A 2 8.24 2.23 7.41
N THR A 3 7.51 3.30 7.73
CA THR A 3 6.10 3.25 8.10
C THR A 3 5.27 4.23 7.27
N ILE A 4 4.08 3.81 6.88
CA ILE A 4 3.03 4.67 6.30
C ILE A 4 1.78 4.52 7.16
N SER A 5 1.24 5.63 7.65
CA SER A 5 0.01 5.63 8.45
C SER A 5 -0.94 6.69 7.96
N GLY A 6 -2.23 6.44 8.08
CA GLY A 6 -3.27 7.41 7.76
C GLY A 6 -4.62 7.01 8.32
N ASP A 7 -5.58 7.89 8.14
CA ASP A 7 -6.94 7.75 8.61
C ASP A 7 -7.91 8.12 7.48
N LEU A 8 -8.88 7.25 7.20
CA LEU A 8 -9.89 7.42 6.16
C LEU A 8 -11.26 7.50 6.83
N HIS A 9 -11.65 8.70 7.25
CA HIS A 9 -12.92 8.99 7.93
C HIS A 9 -13.84 9.87 7.08
N ASN A 10 -15.12 9.98 7.47
CA ASN A 10 -16.09 10.87 6.82
C ASN A 10 -16.13 10.70 5.28
N ALA A 11 -15.77 11.74 4.53
CA ALA A 11 -15.74 11.80 3.07
C ALA A 11 -14.41 11.39 2.45
N ASP A 12 -13.42 11.00 3.26
CA ASP A 12 -12.11 10.53 2.79
C ASP A 12 -12.20 9.02 2.50
N TYR A 13 -12.11 8.69 1.21
CA TYR A 13 -12.25 7.32 0.71
C TYR A 13 -10.96 6.71 0.21
N GLY A 14 -9.90 7.49 0.04
CA GLY A 14 -8.61 6.95 -0.35
C GLY A 14 -7.43 7.87 -0.06
N ASP A 15 -6.27 7.24 0.11
CA ASP A 15 -4.97 7.88 0.27
C ASP A 15 -3.94 7.21 -0.64
N ASN A 16 -2.99 8.01 -1.15
CA ASN A 16 -1.93 7.57 -2.04
C ASN A 16 -0.59 8.12 -1.57
N VAL A 17 0.35 7.23 -1.28
CA VAL A 17 1.70 7.59 -0.85
C VAL A 17 2.72 7.05 -1.83
N VAL A 18 3.59 7.93 -2.34
CA VAL A 18 4.68 7.56 -3.25
C VAL A 18 6.01 7.51 -2.48
N ARG A 19 6.82 6.51 -2.80
CA ARG A 19 8.18 6.30 -2.29
C ARG A 19 9.11 5.95 -3.44
N ASP A 20 10.32 6.47 -3.42
CA ASP A 20 11.42 5.95 -4.25
C ASP A 20 12.01 4.74 -3.51
N MET A 21 11.98 3.56 -4.14
CA MET A 21 12.39 2.30 -3.53
C MET A 21 13.40 1.59 -4.42
N THR A 22 14.41 0.96 -3.80
CA THR A 22 15.37 0.15 -4.53
C THR A 22 14.70 -1.10 -5.11
N ALA A 23 15.24 -1.62 -6.20
CA ALA A 23 14.77 -2.89 -6.76
C ALA A 23 15.07 -4.02 -5.78
N GLY A 24 14.08 -4.87 -5.51
CA GLY A 24 14.18 -5.91 -4.49
C GLY A 24 12.83 -6.49 -4.08
N ASP A 25 12.89 -7.52 -3.25
CA ASP A 25 11.72 -8.11 -2.62
C ASP A 25 11.49 -7.45 -1.25
N TYR A 26 10.23 -7.13 -0.98
CA TYR A 26 9.83 -6.48 0.25
C TYR A 26 8.75 -7.27 0.95
N GLN A 27 8.87 -7.41 2.27
CA GLN A 27 7.78 -7.86 3.14
C GLN A 27 7.07 -6.65 3.75
N TYR A 28 5.78 -6.83 4.03
CA TYR A 28 5.01 -5.83 4.73
C TYR A 28 3.99 -6.43 5.69
N THR A 29 3.67 -5.61 6.68
CA THR A 29 2.60 -5.81 7.65
C THR A 29 1.65 -4.61 7.58
N LEU A 30 0.38 -4.86 7.28
CA LEU A 30 -0.66 -3.83 7.19
C LEU A 30 -1.73 -4.09 8.24
N SER A 31 -1.86 -3.15 9.17
CA SER A 31 -2.90 -3.14 10.20
C SER A 31 -4.01 -2.15 9.84
N ALA A 32 -5.27 -2.52 10.06
CA ALA A 32 -6.43 -1.66 9.87
C ALA A 32 -7.32 -1.67 11.13
N SER A 33 -7.84 -0.51 11.54
CA SER A 33 -8.66 -0.39 12.74
C SER A 33 -10.03 -1.10 12.63
N ASP A 34 -10.55 -1.50 13.78
CA ASP A 34 -11.67 -2.43 13.92
C ASP A 34 -12.97 -1.86 13.34
N GLY A 35 -13.65 -2.63 12.48
CA GLY A 35 -14.95 -2.30 11.89
C GLY A 35 -14.92 -1.56 10.54
N GLY A 36 -13.74 -1.13 10.07
CA GLY A 36 -13.52 -0.59 8.72
C GLY A 36 -13.16 -1.67 7.70
N LYS A 37 -13.41 -1.42 6.40
CA LYS A 37 -12.91 -2.27 5.32
C LYS A 37 -11.89 -1.49 4.49
N LEU A 38 -10.67 -2.01 4.44
CA LEU A 38 -9.58 -1.42 3.68
C LEU A 38 -9.27 -2.28 2.44
N ALA A 39 -9.16 -1.62 1.30
CA ALA A 39 -8.50 -2.14 0.11
C ALA A 39 -7.11 -1.51 -0.01
N PHE A 40 -6.13 -2.32 -0.35
CA PHE A 40 -4.73 -1.94 -0.42
C PHE A 40 -4.15 -2.40 -1.76
N LYS A 41 -3.38 -1.52 -2.40
CA LYS A 41 -2.74 -1.82 -3.68
C LYS A 41 -1.37 -1.15 -3.74
N VAL A 42 -0.37 -1.90 -4.15
CA VAL A 42 0.98 -1.40 -4.44
C VAL A 42 1.18 -1.37 -5.94
N GLU A 43 1.66 -0.24 -6.47
CA GLU A 43 1.98 -0.07 -7.88
C GLU A 43 3.42 0.40 -8.04
N CYS A 44 4.10 -0.07 -9.08
CA CYS A 44 5.42 0.39 -9.48
C CYS A 44 5.30 1.20 -10.77
N LYS A 45 6.04 2.30 -10.87
CA LYS A 45 6.15 3.06 -12.11
C LYS A 45 7.10 2.34 -13.07
N ASN A 46 6.70 2.17 -14.32
CA ASN A 46 7.53 1.54 -15.36
C ASN A 46 8.35 2.56 -16.16
N ASP A 47 9.23 2.07 -17.03
CA ASP A 47 10.09 2.86 -17.94
C ASP A 47 9.32 3.83 -18.88
N ARG A 48 8.01 3.66 -19.00
CA ARG A 48 7.10 4.50 -19.79
C ARG A 48 6.26 5.45 -18.95
N ASP A 49 6.64 5.67 -17.69
CA ASP A 49 5.95 6.56 -16.75
C ASP A 49 4.53 6.10 -16.36
N ASN A 50 4.18 4.83 -16.60
CA ASN A 50 2.89 4.25 -16.23
C ASN A 50 2.97 3.46 -14.92
N TRP A 51 1.86 3.43 -14.18
CA TRP A 51 1.74 2.64 -12.94
C TRP A 51 1.25 1.24 -13.24
N GLU A 52 1.97 0.23 -12.77
CA GLU A 52 1.61 -1.19 -12.87
C GLU A 52 1.38 -1.77 -11.48
N THR A 53 0.26 -2.48 -11.29
CA THR A 53 -0.04 -3.16 -10.03
C THR A 53 0.94 -4.30 -9.78
N ILE A 54 1.66 -4.25 -8.66
CA ILE A 54 2.58 -5.30 -8.23
C ILE A 54 2.06 -6.09 -7.02
N GLU A 55 1.09 -5.53 -6.28
CA GLU A 55 0.37 -6.23 -5.22
C GLU A 55 -1.03 -5.64 -5.05
N GLU A 56 -2.01 -6.51 -4.78
CA GLU A 56 -3.39 -6.07 -4.49
C GLU A 56 -4.04 -6.96 -3.43
N LYS A 57 -4.50 -6.32 -2.35
CA LYS A 57 -5.33 -6.93 -1.31
C LYS A 57 -6.68 -6.23 -1.25
N GLN A 58 -7.74 -6.99 -1.44
CA GLN A 58 -9.10 -6.50 -1.29
C GLN A 58 -9.69 -6.95 0.05
N LYS A 59 -10.51 -6.08 0.66
CA LYS A 59 -11.39 -6.41 1.80
C LYS A 59 -10.64 -6.91 3.04
N ILE A 60 -9.58 -6.21 3.45
CA ILE A 60 -8.91 -6.42 4.73
C ILE A 60 -9.90 -6.01 5.84
N ARG A 61 -10.26 -6.95 6.71
CA ARG A 61 -11.23 -6.77 7.81
C ARG A 61 -10.61 -7.21 9.11
N ASN A 62 -10.62 -6.35 10.12
CA ASN A 62 -10.34 -6.64 11.54
C ASN A 62 -9.11 -7.54 11.75
N ALA A 63 -8.03 -7.27 11.02
CA ALA A 63 -6.83 -8.08 11.08
C ALA A 63 -5.64 -7.31 10.53
N GLU A 64 -4.49 -7.64 11.10
CA GLU A 64 -3.19 -7.48 10.46
C GLU A 64 -3.14 -8.42 9.24
N VAL A 65 -2.71 -7.89 8.09
CA VAL A 65 -2.40 -8.69 6.91
C VAL A 65 -0.93 -8.57 6.59
N ASN A 66 -0.28 -9.71 6.41
CA ASN A 66 1.09 -9.79 5.94
C ASN A 66 1.10 -10.07 4.43
N GLY A 67 2.08 -9.53 3.74
CA GLY A 67 2.26 -9.76 2.31
C GLY A 67 3.68 -9.46 1.86
N HIS A 68 3.90 -9.61 0.56
CA HIS A 68 5.15 -9.27 -0.08
C HIS A 68 4.87 -8.60 -1.43
N PHE A 69 5.82 -7.81 -1.91
CA PHE A 69 5.81 -7.26 -3.26
C PHE A 69 7.24 -7.14 -3.79
N THR A 70 7.39 -7.25 -5.11
CA THR A 70 8.70 -7.12 -5.77
C THR A 70 8.75 -5.79 -6.52
N VAL A 71 9.75 -4.98 -6.22
CA VAL A 71 10.08 -3.76 -6.96
C VAL A 71 11.04 -4.13 -8.08
N LEU A 72 10.62 -3.93 -9.33
CA LEU A 72 11.45 -4.22 -10.51
C LEU A 72 12.43 -3.07 -10.76
N ASP A 73 13.64 -3.41 -11.22
CA ASP A 73 14.63 -2.43 -11.69
C ASP A 73 14.17 -1.85 -13.03
N GLN A 74 13.63 -0.64 -12.99
CA GLN A 74 13.14 0.06 -14.18
C GLN A 74 14.10 1.16 -14.63
N THR A 75 14.83 1.80 -13.72
CA THR A 75 15.72 2.92 -14.08
C THR A 75 16.85 3.14 -13.06
N GLY A 76 17.88 2.27 -13.11
CA GLY A 76 19.12 2.53 -12.36
C GLY A 76 19.08 2.08 -10.90
N GLY A 77 18.33 1.00 -10.62
CA GLY A 77 18.30 0.35 -9.32
C GLY A 77 17.23 0.85 -8.36
N SER A 78 16.42 1.85 -8.74
CA SER A 78 15.25 2.29 -7.99
C SER A 78 14.05 2.60 -8.89
N SER A 79 12.86 2.58 -8.30
CA SER A 79 11.59 2.85 -8.97
C SER A 79 10.63 3.58 -8.02
N ASP A 80 9.80 4.45 -8.60
CA ASP A 80 8.68 5.04 -7.86
C ASP A 80 7.64 3.97 -7.54
N VAL A 81 7.33 3.78 -6.26
CA VAL A 81 6.31 2.86 -5.74
C VAL A 81 5.18 3.66 -5.11
N ARG A 82 3.94 3.37 -5.51
CA ARG A 82 2.72 3.99 -4.98
C ARG A 82 1.92 2.98 -4.15
N PHE A 83 1.72 3.33 -2.89
CA PHE A 83 0.84 2.64 -1.95
C PHE A 83 -0.52 3.32 -1.96
N ASN A 84 -1.56 2.58 -2.34
CA ASN A 84 -2.93 3.08 -2.41
C ASN A 84 -3.76 2.41 -1.32
N PHE A 85 -4.43 3.22 -0.51
CA PHE A 85 -5.32 2.81 0.56
C PHE A 85 -6.71 3.28 0.19
N ASN A 86 -7.72 2.41 0.22
CA ASN A 86 -9.09 2.78 -0.12
C ASN A 86 -10.07 2.18 0.88
N ARG A 87 -10.95 3.03 1.44
CA ARG A 87 -12.05 2.60 2.29
C ARG A 87 -13.23 2.18 1.43
N GLU A 88 -13.96 1.15 1.84
CA GLU A 88 -15.23 0.81 1.20
C GLU A 88 -16.24 1.96 1.34
N PHE A 89 -16.93 2.27 0.25
CA PHE A 89 -17.98 3.29 0.21
C PHE A 89 -19.08 2.99 1.25
N LEU A 90 -19.45 3.98 2.06
CA LEU A 90 -20.39 3.88 3.19
C LEU A 90 -19.94 2.95 4.34
N GLY A 91 -18.69 2.48 4.34
CA GLY A 91 -18.11 1.79 5.49
C GLY A 91 -17.79 2.75 6.64
N ASN A 92 -17.63 2.19 7.84
CA ASN A 92 -17.04 2.90 8.97
C ASN A 92 -15.65 3.43 8.60
N GLY A 93 -15.22 4.51 9.27
CA GLY A 93 -13.86 5.01 9.14
C GLY A 93 -12.82 3.92 9.42
N VAL A 94 -11.65 4.04 8.80
CA VAL A 94 -10.55 3.10 8.97
C VAL A 94 -9.23 3.84 9.14
N ASP A 95 -8.51 3.50 10.19
CA ASP A 95 -7.13 3.91 10.42
C ASP A 95 -6.24 2.78 9.96
N TYR A 96 -5.09 3.08 9.38
CA TYR A 96 -4.16 2.06 8.94
C TYR A 96 -2.72 2.40 9.27
N VAL A 97 -1.92 1.34 9.42
CA VAL A 97 -0.48 1.39 9.57
C VAL A 97 0.11 0.30 8.68
N LEU A 98 0.96 0.69 7.73
CA LEU A 98 1.78 -0.18 6.91
C LEU A 98 3.23 -0.06 7.38
N GLU A 99 3.81 -1.19 7.74
CA GLU A 99 5.24 -1.36 7.98
C GLU A 99 5.81 -2.24 6.89
N TYR A 100 6.98 -1.91 6.35
CA TYR A 100 7.64 -2.71 5.32
C TYR A 100 9.15 -2.72 5.49
N GLU A 101 9.81 -3.72 4.92
CA GLU A 101 11.25 -3.85 4.85
C GLU A 101 11.69 -4.70 3.67
N GLU A 102 12.95 -4.53 3.27
CA GLU A 102 13.60 -5.36 2.23
C GLU A 102 13.99 -6.70 2.86
N ASP A 103 13.73 -7.80 2.15
CA ASP A 103 14.03 -9.19 2.57
C ASP A 103 15.51 -9.56 2.48
#